data_AF-A0A9E0TPM7-F1
#
_entry.id   AF-A0A9E0TPM7-F1
#
_cell.length_a   1.000
_cell.length_b   1.000
_cell.length_c   1.000
_cell.angle_alpha   90.00
_cell.angle_beta   90.00
_cell.angle_gamma   90.00
#
_symmetry.space_group_name_H-M   'P 1'
#
loop_
_entity.id
_entity.type
_entity.pdbx_description
1 polymer ?
#
loop_
_entity_poly.entity_id
_entity_poly.type
_entity_poly.pdbx_seq_one_letter_code
_entity_poly.pdbx_strand_id
1 'polypeptide(L)'
;MIRAFQWDLGRQVERLDWLLAQLPRYAEWGYQELYLHLEDAVEFPSLPGVARHDAYSYKEMTQLVAEATRVGIKVVPIVNLLGHTQYLIKVPELNELNELRGPDGSAIPAGQICPLHPRTLDIAEKLLRDMAPFCTAGKVHVGLDESFQLGQHPLSKAEIAKIGLAGHFAGHVNRLHKITQKLGLRMGMWADMLYFIPEAIPQLPTDLIIYEWYYYGFPRRPRVELFNFAETDLGEQLRARGFEVWGCPMNGSARYEPLPHFTDRLDNILSWWKRAPKLDIAGLLVTSWEPFRLAMEITTVVDAAAASLWLDGETDPKKMLERGFARVFGAKTAKQAAAVAFACDKYPFSGYPLWQANERWDTVSRREPLGDYRKQVKFFEKLAKQSKALPAQLRTSVDLRHYLAVRDVFLREASRAATTPGVKPGASTPALRKAAKHYAQALKTGQRAVLAMWRFTRDRRVRGANERILAQDAQWFKDWQRGKPVFGARWQLCYAVNNFKPCLNVVAVEQQQADGTWKTIQSCHTIEFQTRAAQPRGMVVREHAAPVEWDGDVSHPPVLRLNLRGVGEVRIENIELTDGRKTPLRGQAKKTLGLKAPTAGLPALDWTTNLDAWPVTWKAGR
;
A
#
# COMPACT_ATOMS: atom_id res chain seq x y z
N MET A 1 17.40 -5.28 -23.18
CA MET A 1 16.41 -4.90 -22.16
C MET A 1 16.67 -3.48 -21.68
N ILE A 2 15.65 -2.62 -21.71
CA ILE A 2 15.67 -1.25 -21.17
C ILE A 2 15.63 -1.29 -19.64
N ARG A 3 16.35 -0.36 -18.99
CA ARG A 3 16.42 -0.26 -17.52
C ARG A 3 15.75 1.02 -17.09
N ALA A 4 14.63 0.91 -16.39
CA ALA A 4 13.80 2.04 -16.03
C ALA A 4 13.52 2.07 -14.52
N PHE A 5 13.21 3.26 -14.03
CA PHE A 5 12.78 3.50 -12.66
C PHE A 5 11.58 4.44 -12.67
N GLN A 6 10.80 4.39 -11.60
CA GLN A 6 9.60 5.21 -11.45
C GLN A 6 9.68 6.06 -10.18
N TRP A 7 9.19 7.28 -10.28
CA TRP A 7 8.83 8.08 -9.11
C TRP A 7 7.32 8.20 -8.98
N ASP A 8 6.79 7.85 -7.82
CA ASP A 8 5.43 8.15 -7.42
C ASP A 8 5.35 9.52 -6.76
N LEU A 9 5.05 10.51 -7.61
CA LEU A 9 4.88 11.90 -7.19
C LEU A 9 3.40 12.24 -6.92
N GLY A 10 2.49 11.41 -7.44
CA GLY A 10 1.05 11.47 -7.17
C GLY A 10 0.72 11.27 -5.70
N ARG A 11 1.44 10.39 -4.97
CA ARG A 11 1.24 10.23 -3.51
C ARG A 11 2.07 11.23 -2.68
N GLN A 12 3.12 11.84 -3.27
CA GLN A 12 4.00 12.78 -2.59
C GLN A 12 4.76 13.72 -3.53
N VAL A 13 4.68 15.04 -3.30
CA VAL A 13 5.55 16.01 -4.00
C VAL A 13 6.90 16.10 -3.29
N GLU A 14 7.95 15.74 -4.02
CA GLU A 14 9.34 15.98 -3.63
C GLU A 14 9.81 17.34 -4.14
N ARG A 15 10.76 17.98 -3.46
CA ARG A 15 11.29 19.25 -3.95
C ARG A 15 12.00 19.05 -5.29
N LEU A 16 11.76 19.96 -6.23
CA LEU A 16 12.36 19.88 -7.57
C LEU A 16 13.90 19.85 -7.51
N ASP A 17 14.51 20.67 -6.64
CA ASP A 17 15.98 20.71 -6.48
C ASP A 17 16.57 19.34 -6.14
N TRP A 18 15.88 18.58 -5.29
CA TRP A 18 16.27 17.24 -4.92
C TRP A 18 16.10 16.24 -6.07
N LEU A 19 14.99 16.31 -6.81
CA LEU A 19 14.72 15.44 -7.98
C LEU A 19 15.76 15.66 -9.08
N LEU A 20 16.06 16.92 -9.41
CA LEU A 20 17.10 17.28 -10.37
C LEU A 20 18.45 16.69 -9.98
N ALA A 21 18.82 16.75 -8.69
CA ALA A 21 20.07 16.19 -8.18
C ALA A 21 20.12 14.65 -8.22
N GLN A 22 18.99 13.95 -8.37
CA GLN A 22 18.98 12.49 -8.49
C GLN A 22 19.28 12.02 -9.92
N LEU A 23 18.86 12.76 -10.94
CA LEU A 23 18.94 12.33 -12.33
C LEU A 23 20.35 11.93 -12.79
N PRO A 24 21.42 12.71 -12.53
CA PRO A 24 22.78 12.30 -12.88
C PRO A 24 23.20 10.96 -12.24
N ARG A 25 22.70 10.68 -11.03
CA ARG A 25 23.04 9.46 -10.29
C ARG A 25 22.35 8.25 -10.90
N TYR A 26 21.08 8.36 -11.24
CA TYR A 26 20.37 7.29 -11.96
C TYR A 26 21.00 7.01 -13.33
N ALA A 27 21.48 8.06 -14.02
CA ALA A 27 22.20 7.91 -15.30
C ALA A 27 23.53 7.17 -15.11
N GLU A 28 24.33 7.53 -14.09
CA GLU A 28 25.55 6.81 -13.70
C GLU A 28 25.26 5.35 -13.33
N TRP A 29 24.11 5.10 -12.72
CA TRP A 29 23.65 3.75 -12.40
C TRP A 29 23.13 2.99 -13.63
N GLY A 30 23.16 3.58 -14.83
CA GLY A 30 22.81 2.94 -16.09
C GLY A 30 21.31 2.86 -16.39
N TYR A 31 20.47 3.56 -15.63
CA TYR A 31 19.05 3.73 -15.96
C TYR A 31 18.88 4.62 -17.21
N GLN A 32 17.86 4.31 -18.01
CA GLN A 32 17.65 4.89 -19.34
C GLN A 32 16.30 5.60 -19.45
N GLU A 33 15.29 5.17 -18.69
CA GLU A 33 13.96 5.78 -18.68
C GLU A 33 13.49 6.08 -17.26
N LEU A 34 12.91 7.26 -17.08
CA LEU A 34 12.20 7.70 -15.88
C LEU A 34 10.69 7.69 -16.13
N TYR A 35 9.96 6.95 -15.32
CA TYR A 35 8.50 6.94 -15.31
C TYR A 35 8.00 7.88 -14.22
N LEU A 36 7.07 8.77 -14.58
CA LEU A 36 6.51 9.77 -13.67
C LEU A 36 5.05 9.45 -13.41
N HIS A 37 4.75 8.94 -12.22
CA HIS A 37 3.38 8.76 -11.75
C HIS A 37 2.90 10.05 -11.09
N LEU A 38 2.04 10.81 -11.77
CA LEU A 38 1.75 12.21 -11.43
C LEU A 38 0.32 12.43 -10.88
N GLU A 39 -0.71 11.84 -11.49
CA GLU A 39 -2.12 12.15 -11.18
C GLU A 39 -2.39 13.66 -11.10
N ASP A 40 -2.80 14.20 -9.95
CA ASP A 40 -3.03 15.63 -9.73
C ASP A 40 -1.80 16.41 -9.25
N ALA A 41 -0.63 15.78 -9.14
CA ALA A 41 0.61 16.42 -8.69
C ALA A 41 1.31 17.25 -9.79
N VAL A 42 0.62 17.52 -10.90
CA VAL A 42 1.10 18.35 -12.01
C VAL A 42 -0.02 19.26 -12.52
N GLU A 43 0.33 20.46 -12.97
CA GLU A 43 -0.59 21.33 -13.69
C GLU A 43 -0.91 20.81 -15.09
N PHE A 44 -2.20 20.75 -15.41
CA PHE A 44 -2.71 20.48 -16.76
C PHE A 44 -3.27 21.78 -17.35
N PRO A 45 -2.54 22.48 -18.25
CA PRO A 45 -3.00 23.73 -18.85
C PRO A 45 -4.40 23.65 -19.48
N SER A 46 -4.76 22.50 -20.05
CA SER A 46 -6.06 22.27 -20.68
C SER A 46 -7.20 21.97 -19.69
N LEU A 47 -6.88 21.70 -18.42
CA LEU A 47 -7.83 21.35 -17.36
C LEU A 47 -7.50 22.08 -16.04
N PRO A 48 -7.64 23.42 -16.01
CA PRO A 48 -7.42 24.20 -14.80
C PRO A 48 -8.34 23.71 -13.68
N GLY A 49 -7.80 23.53 -12.48
CA GLY A 49 -8.53 23.07 -11.29
C GLY A 49 -8.38 21.58 -10.95
N VAL A 50 -7.83 20.75 -11.84
CA VAL A 50 -7.51 19.34 -11.54
C VAL A 50 -6.31 19.23 -10.58
N ALA A 51 -5.28 20.04 -10.84
CA ALA A 51 -4.05 20.01 -10.08
C ALA A 51 -4.27 20.36 -8.60
N ARG A 52 -3.59 19.64 -7.71
CA ARG A 52 -3.61 19.98 -6.28
C ARG A 52 -2.74 21.21 -6.00
N HIS A 53 -2.97 21.83 -4.84
CA HIS A 53 -2.33 23.11 -4.47
C HIS A 53 -0.79 23.10 -4.44
N ASP A 54 -0.17 21.95 -4.24
CA ASP A 54 1.28 21.75 -4.18
C ASP A 54 1.83 21.01 -5.41
N ALA A 55 1.05 20.91 -6.49
CA ALA A 55 1.45 20.31 -7.75
C ALA A 55 2.66 21.02 -8.37
N TYR A 56 3.45 20.28 -9.15
CA TYR A 56 4.48 20.87 -10.00
C TYR A 56 3.82 21.73 -11.07
N SER A 57 4.33 22.94 -11.21
CA SER A 57 3.97 23.78 -12.33
C SER A 57 4.43 23.17 -13.65
N TYR A 58 3.78 23.54 -14.75
CA TYR A 58 4.20 23.10 -16.09
C TYR A 58 5.67 23.47 -16.39
N LYS A 59 6.13 24.61 -15.85
CA LYS A 59 7.52 25.07 -15.95
C LYS A 59 8.49 24.17 -15.18
N GLU A 60 8.15 23.79 -13.96
CA GLU A 60 8.98 22.87 -13.15
C GLU A 60 9.09 21.50 -13.80
N MET A 61 7.99 20.99 -14.38
CA MET A 61 8.02 19.75 -15.16
C MET A 61 8.91 19.85 -16.40
N THR A 62 8.83 20.98 -17.12
CA THR A 62 9.71 21.26 -18.26
C THR A 62 11.19 21.23 -17.82
N GLN A 63 11.52 21.82 -16.67
CA GLN A 63 12.88 21.80 -16.12
C GLN A 63 13.33 20.37 -15.76
N LEU A 64 12.46 19.58 -15.13
CA LEU A 64 12.76 18.20 -14.77
C LEU A 64 13.05 17.32 -16.01
N VAL A 65 12.21 17.44 -17.04
CA VAL A 65 12.36 16.69 -18.29
C VAL A 65 13.60 17.13 -19.08
N ALA A 66 13.90 18.43 -19.07
CA ALA A 66 15.11 18.95 -19.70
C ALA A 66 16.37 18.39 -19.04
N GLU A 67 16.41 18.35 -17.70
CA GLU A 67 17.55 17.78 -16.97
C GLU A 67 17.68 16.27 -17.21
N ALA A 68 16.57 15.52 -17.23
CA ALA A 68 16.59 14.10 -17.52
C ALA A 68 17.19 13.84 -18.90
N THR A 69 16.72 14.60 -19.90
CA THR A 69 17.22 14.53 -21.28
C THR A 69 18.71 14.87 -21.35
N ARG A 70 19.15 15.91 -20.62
CA ARG A 70 20.56 16.35 -20.57
C ARG A 70 21.51 15.24 -20.09
N VAL A 71 21.06 14.42 -19.13
CA VAL A 71 21.85 13.29 -18.60
C VAL A 71 21.60 11.97 -19.34
N GLY A 72 20.84 11.98 -20.43
CA GLY A 72 20.56 10.81 -21.26
C GLY A 72 19.43 9.91 -20.74
N ILE A 73 18.61 10.37 -19.79
CA ILE A 73 17.42 9.68 -19.32
C ILE A 73 16.20 10.19 -20.10
N LYS A 74 15.48 9.27 -20.76
CA LYS A 74 14.21 9.57 -21.42
C LYS A 74 13.06 9.53 -20.41
N VAL A 75 12.00 10.27 -20.64
CA VAL A 75 10.86 10.41 -19.71
C VAL A 75 9.60 9.79 -20.30
N VAL A 76 8.85 9.09 -19.43
CA VAL A 76 7.55 8.48 -19.72
C VAL A 76 6.55 8.91 -18.63
N PRO A 77 5.67 9.88 -18.90
CA PRO A 77 4.54 10.16 -18.02
C PRO A 77 3.59 8.96 -17.89
N ILE A 78 3.11 8.70 -16.67
CA ILE A 78 1.99 7.82 -16.40
C ILE A 78 0.75 8.69 -16.18
N VAL A 79 -0.24 8.56 -17.06
CA VAL A 79 -1.51 9.28 -17.05
C VAL A 79 -2.63 8.27 -16.87
N ASN A 80 -3.18 8.16 -15.66
CA ASN A 80 -4.24 7.18 -15.37
C ASN A 80 -5.55 7.57 -16.07
N LEU A 81 -6.08 6.68 -16.93
CA LEU A 81 -7.25 6.94 -17.76
C LEU A 81 -8.36 5.87 -17.63
N LEU A 82 -8.41 5.17 -16.48
CA LEU A 82 -9.54 4.33 -16.10
C LEU A 82 -9.60 4.15 -14.58
N GLY A 83 -8.90 3.17 -14.01
CA GLY A 83 -8.61 3.10 -12.57
C GLY A 83 -7.73 4.26 -12.13
N HIS A 84 -7.63 4.49 -10.82
CA HIS A 84 -6.85 5.59 -10.22
C HIS A 84 -7.18 7.00 -10.75
N THR A 85 -8.43 7.23 -11.15
CA THR A 85 -8.90 8.54 -11.64
C THR A 85 -9.68 9.34 -10.59
N GLN A 86 -9.53 9.03 -9.30
CA GLN A 86 -10.17 9.79 -8.22
C GLN A 86 -9.74 11.26 -8.23
N TYR A 87 -8.54 11.53 -8.72
CA TYR A 87 -8.01 12.88 -8.91
C TYR A 87 -8.82 13.73 -9.91
N LEU A 88 -9.54 13.10 -10.85
CA LEU A 88 -10.47 13.78 -11.76
C LEU A 88 -11.86 13.91 -11.12
N ILE A 89 -12.46 12.80 -10.68
CA ILE A 89 -13.86 12.79 -10.23
C ILE A 89 -14.08 13.48 -8.87
N LYS A 90 -13.03 13.81 -8.13
CA LYS A 90 -13.11 14.71 -6.98
C LYS A 90 -13.42 16.15 -7.37
N VAL A 91 -13.15 16.54 -8.62
CA VAL A 91 -13.43 17.88 -9.15
C VAL A 91 -14.92 17.95 -9.47
N PRO A 92 -15.69 18.89 -8.90
CA PRO A 92 -17.14 18.94 -9.06
C PRO A 92 -17.62 18.88 -10.53
N GLU A 93 -16.95 19.59 -11.44
CA GLU A 93 -17.27 19.69 -12.87
C GLU A 93 -16.98 18.39 -13.67
N LEU A 94 -16.22 17.47 -13.07
CA LEU A 94 -15.82 16.19 -13.65
C LEU A 94 -16.37 14.99 -12.88
N ASN A 95 -17.10 15.19 -11.79
CA ASN A 95 -17.67 14.09 -10.98
C ASN A 95 -18.59 13.19 -11.83
N GLU A 96 -19.38 13.77 -12.73
CA GLU A 96 -20.24 13.04 -13.68
C GLU A 96 -19.50 12.03 -14.57
N LEU A 97 -18.17 12.15 -14.73
CA LEU A 97 -17.37 11.14 -15.43
C LEU A 97 -17.37 9.80 -14.71
N ASN A 98 -17.74 9.71 -13.43
CA ASN A 98 -17.60 8.50 -12.63
C ASN A 98 -18.41 7.31 -13.20
N GLU A 99 -17.91 6.11 -13.01
CA GLU A 99 -18.56 4.84 -13.31
C GLU A 99 -19.64 4.50 -12.25
N LEU A 100 -19.43 4.94 -11.00
CA LEU A 100 -20.38 4.74 -9.92
C LEU A 100 -21.45 5.84 -9.85
N ARG A 101 -22.64 5.44 -9.40
CA ARG A 101 -23.81 6.31 -9.18
C ARG A 101 -24.43 6.02 -7.82
N GLY A 102 -24.92 7.07 -7.16
CA GLY A 102 -25.72 6.98 -5.95
C GLY A 102 -27.12 6.42 -6.24
N PRO A 103 -27.90 6.11 -5.18
CA PRO A 103 -29.26 5.58 -5.33
C PRO A 103 -30.22 6.48 -6.13
N ASP A 104 -30.00 7.79 -6.10
CA ASP A 104 -30.76 8.81 -6.85
C ASP A 104 -30.21 9.04 -8.27
N GLY A 105 -29.18 8.28 -8.67
CA GLY A 105 -28.52 8.42 -9.97
C GLY A 105 -27.47 9.54 -10.03
N SER A 106 -27.20 10.24 -8.93
CA SER A 106 -26.13 11.25 -8.87
C SER A 106 -24.73 10.63 -8.90
N ALA A 107 -23.73 11.36 -9.40
CA ALA A 107 -22.36 10.91 -9.36
C ALA A 107 -21.75 11.06 -7.94
N ILE A 108 -21.00 10.05 -7.50
CA ILE A 108 -20.32 10.06 -6.20
C ILE A 108 -18.83 10.41 -6.37
N PRO A 109 -18.17 11.12 -5.46
CA PRO A 109 -16.75 11.48 -5.61
C PRO A 109 -15.80 10.32 -5.20
N ALA A 110 -16.11 9.09 -5.61
CA ALA A 110 -15.33 7.89 -5.31
C ALA A 110 -15.52 6.84 -6.43
N GLY A 111 -14.50 6.03 -6.70
CA GLY A 111 -14.53 5.04 -7.79
C GLY A 111 -13.58 5.41 -8.92
N GLN A 112 -14.02 5.25 -10.16
CA GLN A 112 -13.20 5.37 -11.37
C GLN A 112 -14.03 6.01 -12.49
N ILE A 113 -13.41 6.51 -13.56
CA ILE A 113 -14.19 7.07 -14.68
C ILE A 113 -14.92 6.00 -15.50
N CYS A 114 -16.02 6.40 -16.12
CA CYS A 114 -16.80 5.64 -17.07
C CYS A 114 -16.21 5.75 -18.48
N PRO A 115 -15.81 4.63 -19.13
CA PRO A 115 -15.26 4.61 -20.49
C PRO A 115 -16.17 5.20 -21.57
N LEU A 116 -17.48 5.25 -21.30
CA LEU A 116 -18.51 5.65 -22.26
C LEU A 116 -19.16 6.99 -21.95
N HIS A 117 -18.76 7.66 -20.86
CA HIS A 117 -19.28 9.00 -20.61
C HIS A 117 -18.84 9.93 -21.77
N PRO A 118 -19.73 10.77 -22.35
CA PRO A 118 -19.45 11.51 -23.59
C PRO A 118 -18.21 12.41 -23.53
N ARG A 119 -17.85 12.89 -22.33
CA ARG A 119 -16.68 13.75 -22.09
C ARG A 119 -15.38 12.97 -21.82
N THR A 120 -15.42 11.66 -21.58
CA THR A 120 -14.23 10.89 -21.13
C THR A 120 -13.08 10.97 -22.13
N LEU A 121 -13.35 10.81 -23.43
CA LEU A 121 -12.30 10.84 -24.45
C LEU A 121 -11.74 12.25 -24.68
N ASP A 122 -12.57 13.30 -24.57
CA ASP A 122 -12.11 14.70 -24.64
C ASP A 122 -11.16 15.03 -23.48
N ILE A 123 -11.51 14.61 -22.26
CA ILE A 123 -10.66 14.78 -21.07
C ILE A 123 -9.36 13.98 -21.21
N ALA A 124 -9.44 12.74 -21.68
CA ALA A 124 -8.26 11.92 -21.95
C ALA A 124 -7.33 12.57 -22.99
N GLU A 125 -7.88 13.08 -24.10
CA GLU A 125 -7.09 13.76 -25.12
C GLU A 125 -6.42 15.03 -24.58
N LYS A 126 -7.12 15.84 -23.77
CA LYS A 126 -6.52 17.02 -23.12
C LYS A 126 -5.36 16.66 -22.21
N LEU A 127 -5.53 15.67 -21.33
CA LEU A 127 -4.47 15.20 -20.43
C LEU A 127 -3.25 14.67 -21.22
N LEU A 128 -3.50 13.84 -22.22
CA LEU A 128 -2.44 13.26 -23.05
C LEU A 128 -1.71 14.33 -23.88
N ARG A 129 -2.44 15.32 -24.41
CA ARG A 129 -1.85 16.44 -25.16
C ARG A 129 -0.97 17.31 -24.28
N ASP A 130 -1.42 17.63 -23.06
CA ASP A 130 -0.63 18.40 -22.10
C ASP A 130 0.65 17.65 -21.68
N MET A 131 0.61 16.32 -21.60
CA MET A 131 1.78 15.49 -21.21
C MET A 131 2.68 15.09 -22.38
N ALA A 132 2.20 15.17 -23.63
CA ALA A 132 2.96 14.74 -24.82
C ALA A 132 4.35 15.39 -24.94
N PRO A 133 4.55 16.71 -24.67
CA PRO A 133 5.87 17.34 -24.68
C PRO A 133 6.87 16.73 -23.68
N PHE A 134 6.38 16.07 -22.63
CA PHE A 134 7.21 15.41 -21.61
C PHE A 134 7.54 13.95 -21.95
N CYS A 135 6.97 13.39 -23.02
CA CYS A 135 7.17 12.00 -23.44
C CYS A 135 8.43 11.81 -24.29
N THR A 136 9.62 12.12 -23.76
CA THR A 136 10.87 12.06 -24.53
C THR A 136 11.33 10.65 -24.89
N ALA A 137 10.68 9.62 -24.35
CA ALA A 137 10.82 8.23 -24.78
C ALA A 137 9.99 7.86 -26.03
N GLY A 138 9.14 8.77 -26.54
CA GLY A 138 8.21 8.48 -27.64
C GLY A 138 7.03 7.60 -27.24
N LYS A 139 6.76 7.50 -25.94
CA LYS A 139 5.66 6.70 -25.37
C LYS A 139 5.07 7.34 -24.13
N VAL A 140 3.82 6.97 -23.83
CA VAL A 140 3.06 7.35 -22.64
C VAL A 140 2.42 6.11 -22.02
N HIS A 141 2.36 6.06 -20.69
CA HIS A 141 1.69 4.98 -19.99
C HIS A 141 0.30 5.44 -19.54
N VAL A 142 -0.78 4.72 -19.89
CA VAL A 142 -2.18 5.16 -19.65
C VAL A 142 -2.84 4.55 -18.40
N GLY A 143 -2.07 3.79 -17.61
CA GLY A 143 -2.54 3.14 -16.38
C GLY A 143 -3.42 1.95 -16.71
N LEU A 144 -4.71 2.09 -16.40
CA LEU A 144 -5.82 1.14 -16.60
C LEU A 144 -5.88 -0.03 -15.60
N ASP A 145 -5.01 -0.04 -14.61
CA ASP A 145 -4.94 -0.99 -13.51
C ASP A 145 -6.12 -0.87 -12.54
N GLU A 146 -6.31 -1.90 -11.71
CA GLU A 146 -7.20 -1.94 -10.54
C GLU A 146 -8.62 -1.42 -10.80
N SER A 147 -9.13 -1.62 -12.02
CA SER A 147 -10.39 -1.08 -12.51
C SER A 147 -11.59 -1.96 -12.10
N PHE A 148 -11.69 -2.26 -10.80
CA PHE A 148 -12.64 -3.23 -10.24
C PHE A 148 -14.11 -2.75 -10.25
N GLN A 149 -14.37 -1.46 -10.49
CA GLN A 149 -15.72 -0.93 -10.62
C GLN A 149 -16.18 -0.83 -12.08
N LEU A 150 -15.41 -1.34 -13.04
CA LEU A 150 -15.77 -1.35 -14.45
C LEU A 150 -17.11 -2.07 -14.69
N GLY A 151 -18.00 -1.44 -15.47
CA GLY A 151 -19.29 -2.02 -15.85
C GLY A 151 -20.44 -1.71 -14.89
N GLN A 152 -20.29 -0.77 -13.96
CA GLN A 152 -21.35 -0.36 -13.03
C GLN A 152 -22.26 0.74 -13.58
N HIS A 153 -21.75 1.59 -14.48
CA HIS A 153 -22.53 2.69 -15.07
C HIS A 153 -23.61 2.14 -16.02
N PRO A 154 -24.82 2.74 -16.10
CA PRO A 154 -25.87 2.26 -17.01
C PRO A 154 -25.44 2.12 -18.48
N LEU A 155 -24.63 3.07 -18.98
CA LEU A 155 -24.05 2.98 -20.33
C LEU A 155 -23.12 1.77 -20.47
N SER A 156 -22.23 1.56 -19.50
CA SER A 156 -21.29 0.43 -19.49
C SER A 156 -22.04 -0.90 -19.41
N LYS A 157 -23.06 -1.01 -18.55
CA LYS A 157 -23.94 -2.19 -18.46
C LYS A 157 -24.60 -2.51 -19.80
N ALA A 158 -25.13 -1.49 -20.49
CA ALA A 158 -25.79 -1.66 -21.78
C ALA A 158 -24.82 -2.08 -22.90
N GLU A 159 -23.58 -1.58 -22.91
CA GLU A 159 -22.56 -2.01 -23.88
C GLU A 159 -22.06 -3.43 -23.56
N ILE A 160 -21.75 -3.73 -22.29
CA ILE A 160 -21.31 -5.06 -21.86
C ILE A 160 -22.35 -6.13 -22.18
N ALA A 161 -23.64 -5.84 -22.02
CA ALA A 161 -24.71 -6.77 -22.42
C ALA A 161 -24.70 -7.11 -23.93
N LYS A 162 -24.14 -6.23 -24.78
CA LYS A 162 -24.07 -6.40 -26.23
C LYS A 162 -22.77 -7.06 -26.70
N ILE A 163 -21.63 -6.64 -26.15
CA ILE A 163 -20.29 -7.02 -26.66
C ILE A 163 -19.41 -7.75 -25.64
N GLY A 164 -19.93 -7.98 -24.43
CA GLY A 164 -19.20 -8.58 -23.32
C GLY A 164 -18.20 -7.62 -22.65
N LEU A 165 -17.74 -8.01 -21.45
CA LEU A 165 -16.78 -7.22 -20.66
C LEU A 165 -15.44 -7.05 -21.38
N ALA A 166 -14.98 -8.11 -22.05
CA ALA A 166 -13.75 -8.08 -22.85
C ALA A 166 -13.82 -7.06 -23.98
N GLY A 167 -14.92 -7.03 -24.74
CA GLY A 167 -15.14 -6.06 -25.80
C GLY A 167 -15.25 -4.62 -25.27
N HIS A 168 -15.89 -4.43 -24.12
CA HIS A 168 -15.98 -3.13 -23.45
C HIS A 168 -14.60 -2.58 -23.04
N PHE A 169 -13.81 -3.41 -22.34
CA PHE A 169 -12.46 -3.04 -21.91
C PHE A 169 -11.53 -2.78 -23.11
N ALA A 170 -11.46 -3.73 -24.05
CA ALA A 170 -10.65 -3.58 -25.27
C ALA A 170 -11.09 -2.37 -26.11
N GLY A 171 -12.39 -2.09 -26.17
CA GLY A 171 -12.95 -0.92 -26.84
C GLY A 171 -12.42 0.39 -26.27
N HIS A 172 -12.33 0.51 -24.94
CA HIS A 172 -11.72 1.68 -24.28
C HIS A 172 -10.24 1.81 -24.61
N VAL A 173 -9.48 0.72 -24.47
CA VAL A 173 -8.05 0.67 -24.81
C VAL A 173 -7.81 1.11 -26.27
N ASN A 174 -8.62 0.62 -27.20
CA ASN A 174 -8.54 0.97 -28.63
C ASN A 174 -8.84 2.45 -28.92
N ARG A 175 -9.75 3.08 -28.16
CA ARG A 175 -10.03 4.53 -28.30
C ARG A 175 -8.88 5.37 -27.77
N LEU A 176 -8.28 4.99 -26.64
CA LEU A 176 -7.09 5.66 -26.10
C LEU A 176 -5.88 5.50 -27.03
N HIS A 177 -5.67 4.30 -27.59
CA HIS A 177 -4.58 4.02 -28.54
C HIS A 177 -4.67 4.91 -29.78
N LYS A 178 -5.88 5.13 -30.33
CA LYS A 178 -6.07 6.09 -31.43
C LYS A 178 -5.69 7.53 -31.06
N ILE A 179 -5.93 7.95 -29.82
CA ILE A 179 -5.53 9.28 -29.34
C ILE A 179 -4.01 9.36 -29.25
N THR A 180 -3.34 8.38 -28.65
CA THR A 180 -1.88 8.40 -28.52
C THR A 180 -1.18 8.35 -29.89
N GLN A 181 -1.71 7.58 -30.85
CA GLN A 181 -1.19 7.55 -32.22
C GLN A 181 -1.27 8.91 -32.92
N LYS A 182 -2.37 9.67 -32.75
CA LYS A 182 -2.49 11.04 -33.28
C LYS A 182 -1.45 11.99 -32.68
N LEU A 183 -1.01 11.72 -31.46
CA LEU A 183 0.04 12.47 -30.77
C LEU A 183 1.46 11.96 -31.10
N GLY A 184 1.59 10.93 -31.95
CA GLY A 184 2.88 10.34 -32.31
C GLY A 184 3.51 9.51 -31.20
N LEU A 185 2.71 9.01 -30.25
CA LEU A 185 3.18 8.27 -29.07
C LEU A 185 2.75 6.80 -29.13
N ARG A 186 3.67 5.90 -28.76
CA ARG A 186 3.32 4.52 -28.41
C ARG A 186 2.60 4.49 -27.06
N MET A 187 1.64 3.58 -26.91
CA MET A 187 0.86 3.45 -25.68
C MET A 187 1.33 2.27 -24.84
N GLY A 188 1.56 2.54 -23.56
CA GLY A 188 1.81 1.55 -22.52
C GLY A 188 0.63 1.41 -21.56
N MET A 189 0.39 0.22 -21.02
CA MET A 189 -0.62 -0.01 -19.97
C MET A 189 -0.20 -1.11 -19.01
N TRP A 190 -0.74 -1.09 -17.80
CA TRP A 190 -0.55 -2.17 -16.83
C TRP A 190 -1.28 -3.44 -17.28
N ALA A 191 -0.71 -4.60 -16.93
CA ALA A 191 -1.19 -5.89 -17.40
C ALA A 191 -2.33 -6.49 -16.57
N ASP A 192 -2.60 -5.97 -15.36
CA ASP A 192 -3.38 -6.68 -14.34
C ASP A 192 -4.83 -6.97 -14.74
N MET A 193 -5.48 -6.03 -15.42
CA MET A 193 -6.83 -6.26 -15.95
C MET A 193 -6.90 -7.45 -16.93
N LEU A 194 -5.79 -7.81 -17.58
CA LEU A 194 -5.72 -8.95 -18.51
C LEU A 194 -5.63 -10.30 -17.79
N TYR A 195 -5.27 -10.34 -16.50
CA TYR A 195 -5.45 -11.55 -15.69
C TYR A 195 -6.94 -11.87 -15.50
N PHE A 196 -7.74 -10.82 -15.34
CA PHE A 196 -9.17 -10.92 -15.03
C PHE A 196 -10.04 -11.03 -16.28
N ILE A 197 -9.57 -10.48 -17.41
CA ILE A 197 -10.29 -10.40 -18.67
C ILE A 197 -9.38 -10.87 -19.82
N PRO A 198 -8.87 -12.12 -19.80
CA PRO A 198 -7.92 -12.60 -20.80
C PRO A 198 -8.50 -12.62 -22.22
N GLU A 199 -9.83 -12.69 -22.38
CA GLU A 199 -10.52 -12.62 -23.66
C GLU A 199 -10.39 -11.23 -24.34
N ALA A 200 -9.92 -10.21 -23.62
CA ALA A 200 -9.61 -8.91 -24.19
C ALA A 200 -8.30 -8.93 -24.99
N ILE A 201 -7.32 -9.76 -24.61
CA ILE A 201 -5.99 -9.84 -25.23
C ILE A 201 -6.03 -9.93 -26.77
N PRO A 202 -6.81 -10.82 -27.41
CA PRO A 202 -6.86 -10.90 -28.87
C PRO A 202 -7.51 -9.68 -29.56
N GLN A 203 -8.13 -8.77 -28.82
CA GLN A 203 -8.84 -7.58 -29.32
C GLN A 203 -8.01 -6.30 -29.20
N LEU A 204 -6.81 -6.38 -28.61
CA LEU A 204 -5.93 -5.25 -28.40
C LEU A 204 -4.95 -5.06 -29.57
N PRO A 205 -4.48 -3.82 -29.84
CA PRO A 205 -3.46 -3.55 -30.83
C PRO A 205 -2.12 -4.16 -30.40
N THR A 206 -1.44 -4.89 -31.29
CA THR A 206 -0.21 -5.63 -30.93
C THR A 206 1.02 -4.74 -30.72
N ASP A 207 0.95 -3.45 -31.11
CA ASP A 207 2.04 -2.47 -30.92
C ASP A 207 2.05 -1.85 -29.50
N LEU A 208 1.07 -2.19 -28.66
CA LEU A 208 1.03 -1.82 -27.25
C LEU A 208 2.22 -2.36 -26.45
N ILE A 209 2.60 -1.61 -25.41
CA ILE A 209 3.58 -2.04 -24.41
C ILE A 209 2.82 -2.45 -23.15
N ILE A 210 3.00 -3.70 -22.69
CA ILE A 210 2.28 -4.25 -21.55
C ILE A 210 3.23 -4.40 -20.36
N TYR A 211 2.88 -3.78 -19.23
CA TYR A 211 3.70 -3.73 -18.02
C TYR A 211 3.15 -4.71 -16.98
N GLU A 212 3.83 -5.85 -16.82
CA GLU A 212 3.46 -6.90 -15.87
C GLU A 212 4.07 -6.61 -14.49
N TRP A 213 3.24 -6.15 -13.56
CA TRP A 213 3.68 -5.86 -12.19
C TRP A 213 3.40 -7.01 -11.24
N TYR A 214 4.37 -7.28 -10.36
CA TYR A 214 4.26 -8.20 -9.24
C TYR A 214 5.42 -7.95 -8.28
N TYR A 215 5.12 -7.80 -6.99
CA TYR A 215 6.05 -7.16 -6.03
C TYR A 215 6.67 -8.11 -5.00
N TYR A 216 6.48 -9.42 -5.15
CA TYR A 216 7.08 -10.44 -4.29
C TYR A 216 8.13 -11.25 -5.05
N GLY A 217 9.05 -11.89 -4.32
CA GLY A 217 9.93 -12.90 -4.92
C GLY A 217 9.12 -14.07 -5.47
N PHE A 218 9.47 -14.57 -6.66
CA PHE A 218 8.82 -15.72 -7.29
C PHE A 218 9.82 -16.63 -8.01
N PRO A 219 9.63 -17.95 -7.96
CA PRO A 219 10.59 -18.89 -8.54
C PRO A 219 10.50 -19.00 -10.06
N ARG A 220 9.28 -18.94 -10.63
CA ARG A 220 9.02 -19.25 -12.04
C ARG A 220 8.18 -18.20 -12.75
N ARG A 221 6.99 -17.94 -12.23
CA ARG A 221 6.00 -17.01 -12.77
C ARG A 221 5.46 -16.10 -11.66
N PRO A 222 5.05 -14.87 -12.00
CA PRO A 222 4.24 -14.03 -11.13
C PRO A 222 2.98 -14.76 -10.65
N ARG A 223 2.35 -14.21 -9.62
CA ARG A 223 1.11 -14.73 -9.05
C ARG A 223 0.05 -13.65 -9.03
N VAL A 224 -1.22 -14.05 -9.02
CA VAL A 224 -2.36 -13.11 -8.93
C VAL A 224 -2.94 -13.16 -7.52
N GLU A 225 -2.81 -12.08 -6.74
CA GLU A 225 -3.25 -12.00 -5.34
C GLU A 225 -4.73 -12.39 -5.20
N LEU A 226 -5.57 -11.93 -6.13
CA LEU A 226 -7.01 -12.12 -6.14
C LEU A 226 -7.46 -13.53 -6.56
N PHE A 227 -6.54 -14.36 -7.05
CA PHE A 227 -6.76 -15.79 -7.34
C PHE A 227 -5.99 -16.68 -6.36
N ASN A 228 -6.00 -16.32 -5.07
CA ASN A 228 -5.26 -17.01 -4.00
C ASN A 228 -3.75 -17.16 -4.30
N PHE A 229 -3.13 -16.14 -4.90
CA PHE A 229 -1.74 -16.17 -5.33
C PHE A 229 -1.42 -17.35 -6.28
N ALA A 230 -2.37 -17.73 -7.13
CA ALA A 230 -2.10 -18.70 -8.20
C ALA A 230 -1.07 -18.15 -9.18
N GLU A 231 -0.15 -19.01 -9.66
CA GLU A 231 0.78 -18.62 -10.72
C GLU A 231 0.02 -18.33 -12.03
N THR A 232 0.47 -17.33 -12.76
CA THR A 232 -0.11 -16.90 -14.04
C THR A 232 0.92 -16.96 -15.15
N ASP A 233 0.51 -17.37 -16.35
CA ASP A 233 1.34 -17.38 -17.56
C ASP A 233 1.04 -16.21 -18.50
N LEU A 234 0.37 -15.15 -18.02
CA LEU A 234 -0.02 -13.98 -18.82
C LEU A 234 1.13 -13.45 -19.68
N GLY A 235 2.32 -13.22 -19.09
CA GLY A 235 3.47 -12.75 -19.86
C GLY A 235 3.80 -13.63 -21.08
N GLU A 236 3.70 -14.96 -20.94
CA GLU A 236 3.95 -15.92 -22.04
C GLU A 236 2.85 -15.84 -23.11
N GLN A 237 1.59 -15.72 -22.69
CA GLN A 237 0.46 -15.51 -23.60
C GLN A 237 0.59 -14.21 -24.39
N LEU A 238 1.02 -13.13 -23.72
CA LEU A 238 1.24 -11.82 -24.34
C LEU A 238 2.38 -11.86 -25.36
N ARG A 239 3.53 -12.47 -25.01
CA ARG A 239 4.65 -12.62 -25.95
C ARG A 239 4.28 -13.48 -27.15
N ALA A 240 3.55 -14.57 -26.95
CA ALA A 240 3.06 -15.42 -28.04
C ALA A 240 2.14 -14.67 -29.03
N ARG A 241 1.51 -13.58 -28.59
CA ARG A 241 0.68 -12.69 -29.41
C ARG A 241 1.43 -11.50 -30.00
N GLY A 242 2.73 -11.37 -29.73
CA GLY A 242 3.59 -10.32 -30.28
C GLY A 242 3.68 -9.03 -29.47
N PHE A 243 3.06 -8.95 -28.29
CA PHE A 243 3.15 -7.76 -27.44
C PHE A 243 4.56 -7.53 -26.91
N GLU A 244 4.97 -6.27 -26.79
CA GLU A 244 6.14 -5.90 -26.00
C GLU A 244 5.79 -6.01 -24.51
N VAL A 245 6.51 -6.85 -23.75
CA VAL A 245 6.24 -7.08 -22.32
C VAL A 245 7.38 -6.56 -21.45
N TRP A 246 7.01 -5.89 -20.36
CA TRP A 246 7.89 -5.35 -19.34
C TRP A 246 7.66 -6.03 -18.00
N GLY A 247 8.74 -6.26 -17.24
CA GLY A 247 8.67 -6.73 -15.86
C GLY A 247 8.76 -5.58 -14.87
N CYS A 248 7.89 -5.55 -13.87
CA CYS A 248 7.79 -4.41 -12.96
C CYS A 248 7.93 -4.83 -11.47
N PRO A 249 9.17 -4.97 -10.96
CA PRO A 249 9.43 -5.08 -9.52
C PRO A 249 9.21 -3.75 -8.78
N MET A 250 9.17 -3.77 -7.45
CA MET A 250 9.04 -2.56 -6.62
C MET A 250 10.27 -2.32 -5.72
N ASN A 251 10.64 -1.06 -5.50
CA ASN A 251 11.76 -0.66 -4.62
C ASN A 251 11.38 -0.32 -3.16
N GLY A 252 10.10 -0.04 -2.90
CA GLY A 252 9.64 0.70 -1.73
C GLY A 252 8.84 -0.08 -0.69
N SER A 253 8.03 0.63 0.08
CA SER A 253 7.04 0.06 1.00
C SER A 253 5.73 -0.23 0.28
N ALA A 254 4.85 -1.00 0.90
CA ALA A 254 3.51 -1.21 0.36
C ALA A 254 2.49 -0.21 0.92
N ARG A 255 2.72 0.33 2.13
CA ARG A 255 1.88 1.39 2.72
C ARG A 255 2.53 2.14 3.89
N TYR A 256 2.35 1.64 5.11
CA TYR A 256 2.75 2.32 6.36
C TYR A 256 4.14 1.90 6.87
N GLU A 257 4.85 1.04 6.14
CA GLU A 257 6.22 0.69 6.51
C GLU A 257 7.09 1.96 6.51
N PRO A 258 7.96 2.16 7.52
CA PRO A 258 8.91 3.27 7.54
C PRO A 258 10.27 2.91 6.89
N LEU A 259 10.40 1.67 6.37
CA LEU A 259 11.53 1.16 5.61
C LEU A 259 11.03 0.15 4.56
N PRO A 260 11.69 0.01 3.40
CA PRO A 260 11.50 -1.14 2.53
C PRO A 260 11.79 -2.45 3.28
N HIS A 261 11.13 -3.54 2.85
CA HIS A 261 11.55 -4.88 3.24
C HIS A 261 12.66 -5.35 2.29
N PHE A 262 13.91 -5.09 2.64
CA PHE A 262 15.03 -5.15 1.69
C PHE A 262 15.21 -6.53 1.05
N THR A 263 15.05 -7.59 1.84
CA THR A 263 15.11 -8.98 1.35
C THR A 263 14.06 -9.22 0.26
N ASP A 264 12.79 -8.93 0.56
CA ASP A 264 11.67 -9.08 -0.38
C ASP A 264 11.85 -8.27 -1.67
N ARG A 265 12.33 -7.02 -1.57
CA ARG A 265 12.54 -6.15 -2.75
C ARG A 265 13.64 -6.66 -3.65
N LEU A 266 14.78 -7.06 -3.07
CA LEU A 266 15.89 -7.60 -3.86
C LEU A 266 15.57 -8.97 -4.46
N ASP A 267 14.87 -9.84 -3.72
CA ASP A 267 14.40 -11.13 -4.23
C ASP A 267 13.39 -10.94 -5.38
N ASN A 268 12.50 -9.96 -5.27
CA ASN A 268 11.56 -9.60 -6.33
C ASN A 268 12.27 -9.09 -7.60
N ILE A 269 13.20 -8.14 -7.45
CA ILE A 269 14.03 -7.64 -8.56
C ILE A 269 14.80 -8.79 -9.23
N LEU A 270 15.42 -9.68 -8.45
CA LEU A 270 16.14 -10.85 -8.96
C LEU A 270 15.22 -11.84 -9.67
N SER A 271 13.98 -12.00 -9.22
CA SER A 271 12.99 -12.89 -9.86
C SER A 271 12.65 -12.41 -11.26
N TRP A 272 12.39 -11.11 -11.41
CA TRP A 272 12.18 -10.48 -12.71
C TRP A 272 13.43 -10.51 -13.60
N TRP A 273 14.60 -10.20 -13.05
CA TRP A 273 15.87 -10.26 -13.78
C TRP A 273 16.15 -11.66 -14.35
N LYS A 274 15.90 -12.71 -13.57
CA LYS A 274 16.06 -14.11 -14.00
C LYS A 274 14.99 -14.54 -15.02
N ARG A 275 13.80 -13.93 -14.99
CA ARG A 275 12.71 -14.19 -15.94
C ARG A 275 12.92 -13.49 -17.27
N ALA A 276 13.57 -12.32 -17.28
CA ALA A 276 13.78 -11.50 -18.46
C ALA A 276 14.27 -12.23 -19.71
N PRO A 277 15.37 -13.01 -19.69
CA PRO A 277 15.84 -13.71 -20.89
C PRO A 277 14.92 -14.85 -21.34
N LYS A 278 14.10 -15.44 -20.44
CA LYS A 278 13.20 -16.55 -20.78
C LYS A 278 11.96 -16.11 -21.53
N LEU A 279 11.54 -14.87 -21.30
CA LEU A 279 10.34 -14.29 -21.89
C LEU A 279 10.67 -13.21 -22.94
N ASP A 280 11.95 -12.93 -23.16
CA ASP A 280 12.40 -11.81 -23.98
C ASP A 280 11.75 -10.48 -23.54
N ILE A 281 11.86 -10.19 -22.24
CA ILE A 281 11.34 -8.97 -21.62
C ILE A 281 12.08 -7.76 -22.19
N ALA A 282 11.31 -6.81 -22.73
CA ALA A 282 11.86 -5.62 -23.39
C ALA A 282 12.43 -4.60 -22.40
N GLY A 283 11.84 -4.50 -21.20
CA GLY A 283 12.32 -3.60 -20.16
C GLY A 283 12.00 -4.05 -18.73
N LEU A 284 12.83 -3.61 -17.79
CA LEU A 284 12.63 -3.75 -16.36
C LEU A 284 12.31 -2.36 -15.78
N LEU A 285 11.10 -2.17 -15.28
CA LEU A 285 10.66 -0.93 -14.62
C LEU A 285 10.65 -1.14 -13.11
N VAL A 286 11.65 -0.62 -12.41
CA VAL A 286 11.64 -0.64 -10.95
C VAL A 286 10.66 0.43 -10.46
N THR A 287 9.48 -0.02 -10.02
CA THR A 287 8.41 0.86 -9.55
C THR A 287 8.67 1.35 -8.13
N SER A 288 8.08 2.49 -7.81
CA SER A 288 8.05 3.03 -6.46
C SER A 288 6.61 3.40 -6.14
N TRP A 289 6.08 2.94 -5.03
CA TRP A 289 4.71 3.22 -4.63
C TRP A 289 4.65 3.70 -3.20
N GLU A 290 3.82 4.71 -2.97
CA GLU A 290 3.53 5.23 -1.63
C GLU A 290 4.76 5.63 -0.77
N PRO A 291 5.82 6.29 -1.31
CA PRO A 291 7.01 6.62 -0.52
C PRO A 291 6.79 7.66 0.60
N PHE A 292 5.58 8.22 0.75
CA PHE A 292 5.24 9.32 1.67
C PHE A 292 5.39 9.00 3.15
N ARG A 293 5.65 7.74 3.49
CA ARG A 293 5.94 7.24 4.84
C ARG A 293 7.43 6.97 5.09
N LEU A 294 8.25 7.04 4.05
CA LEU A 294 9.66 6.70 4.05
C LEU A 294 10.55 7.95 3.98
N ALA A 295 11.82 7.76 4.35
CA ALA A 295 12.89 8.58 3.78
C ALA A 295 13.16 8.06 2.36
N MET A 296 12.86 8.86 1.33
CA MET A 296 12.87 8.41 -0.06
C MET A 296 14.26 7.91 -0.50
N GLU A 297 15.35 8.43 0.06
CA GLU A 297 16.69 7.96 -0.30
C GLU A 297 16.94 6.50 0.07
N ILE A 298 16.13 5.92 0.97
CA ILE A 298 16.22 4.50 1.30
C ILE A 298 15.57 3.63 0.22
N THR A 299 14.56 4.09 -0.50
CA THR A 299 14.08 3.40 -1.71
C THR A 299 15.07 3.58 -2.85
N THR A 300 15.68 4.76 -2.97
CA THR A 300 16.77 5.02 -3.92
C THR A 300 17.97 4.08 -3.71
N VAL A 301 18.26 3.65 -2.49
CA VAL A 301 19.26 2.61 -2.22
C VAL A 301 18.92 1.29 -2.89
N VAL A 302 17.64 0.92 -2.95
CA VAL A 302 17.19 -0.31 -3.62
C VAL A 302 17.34 -0.17 -5.13
N ASP A 303 17.04 0.98 -5.71
CA ASP A 303 17.28 1.26 -7.13
C ASP A 303 18.77 1.20 -7.48
N ALA A 304 19.62 1.80 -6.63
CA ALA A 304 21.06 1.76 -6.76
C ALA A 304 21.63 0.34 -6.55
N ALA A 305 20.97 -0.50 -5.73
CA ALA A 305 21.31 -1.89 -5.55
C ALA A 305 20.93 -2.74 -6.78
N ALA A 306 19.76 -2.48 -7.39
CA ALA A 306 19.35 -3.14 -8.63
C ALA A 306 20.39 -2.92 -9.74
N ALA A 307 21.04 -1.75 -9.77
CA ALA A 307 22.08 -1.43 -10.74
C ALA A 307 23.29 -2.38 -10.73
N SER A 308 23.52 -3.08 -9.62
CA SER A 308 24.56 -4.11 -9.57
C SER A 308 24.35 -5.28 -10.53
N LEU A 309 23.11 -5.53 -10.97
CA LEU A 309 22.81 -6.59 -11.92
C LEU A 309 23.45 -6.34 -13.29
N TRP A 310 23.44 -5.09 -13.76
CA TRP A 310 23.91 -4.75 -15.10
C TRP A 310 25.23 -3.97 -15.12
N LEU A 311 25.62 -3.32 -14.02
CA LEU A 311 26.95 -2.71 -13.91
C LEU A 311 28.01 -3.73 -13.53
N ASP A 312 27.66 -4.69 -12.68
CA ASP A 312 28.65 -5.55 -12.04
C ASP A 312 28.39 -7.06 -12.21
N GLY A 313 27.25 -7.46 -12.77
CA GLY A 313 26.82 -8.86 -12.84
C GLY A 313 26.56 -9.51 -11.48
N GLU A 314 26.39 -8.72 -10.41
CA GLU A 314 26.23 -9.23 -9.05
C GLU A 314 24.78 -9.61 -8.76
N THR A 315 24.60 -10.77 -8.15
CA THR A 315 23.28 -11.38 -7.90
C THR A 315 23.08 -11.82 -6.44
N ASP A 316 24.07 -11.62 -5.56
CA ASP A 316 23.92 -11.76 -4.12
C ASP A 316 23.23 -10.50 -3.54
N PRO A 317 21.99 -10.62 -2.99
CA PRO A 317 21.26 -9.51 -2.41
C PRO A 317 22.06 -8.71 -1.37
N LYS A 318 22.92 -9.37 -0.58
CA LYS A 318 23.70 -8.69 0.45
C LYS A 318 24.72 -7.73 -0.15
N LYS A 319 25.42 -8.19 -1.19
CA LYS A 319 26.41 -7.39 -1.91
C LYS A 319 25.74 -6.31 -2.75
N MET A 320 24.61 -6.61 -3.38
CA MET A 320 23.80 -5.62 -4.08
C MET A 320 23.40 -4.47 -3.15
N LEU A 321 22.87 -4.77 -1.95
CA LEU A 321 22.46 -3.73 -1.02
C LEU A 321 23.65 -2.91 -0.49
N GLU A 322 24.78 -3.57 -0.19
CA GLU A 322 26.02 -2.88 0.18
C GLU A 322 26.45 -1.89 -0.91
N ARG A 323 26.44 -2.30 -2.18
CA ARG A 323 26.76 -1.41 -3.30
C ARG A 323 25.74 -0.31 -3.49
N GLY A 324 24.45 -0.58 -3.27
CA GLY A 324 23.40 0.43 -3.24
C GLY A 324 23.69 1.52 -2.20
N PHE A 325 24.01 1.14 -0.96
CA PHE A 325 24.43 2.11 0.06
C PHE A 325 25.72 2.85 -0.32
N ALA A 326 26.69 2.16 -0.93
CA ALA A 326 27.94 2.79 -1.37
C ALA A 326 27.71 3.85 -2.45
N ARG A 327 26.87 3.55 -3.45
CA ARG A 327 26.45 4.49 -4.50
C ARG A 327 25.63 5.66 -3.93
N VAL A 328 24.81 5.40 -2.91
CA VAL A 328 23.91 6.44 -2.41
C VAL A 328 24.56 7.36 -1.37
N PHE A 329 25.35 6.82 -0.46
CA PHE A 329 25.88 7.53 0.71
C PHE A 329 27.41 7.41 0.88
N GLY A 330 28.10 6.77 -0.07
CA GLY A 330 29.54 6.54 -0.02
C GLY A 330 29.92 5.19 0.63
N ALA A 331 31.07 4.65 0.19
CA ALA A 331 31.52 3.30 0.56
C ALA A 331 31.85 3.12 2.05
N LYS A 332 32.28 4.18 2.75
CA LYS A 332 32.85 4.11 4.11
C LYS A 332 31.97 3.37 5.12
N THR A 333 30.65 3.55 5.06
CA THR A 333 29.69 2.94 5.99
C THR A 333 28.75 1.93 5.33
N ALA A 334 28.94 1.66 4.04
CA ALA A 334 27.98 0.95 3.21
C ALA A 334 27.67 -0.47 3.70
N LYS A 335 28.71 -1.23 4.03
CA LYS A 335 28.59 -2.60 4.58
C LYS A 335 27.79 -2.63 5.88
N GLN A 336 28.09 -1.70 6.80
CA GLN A 336 27.39 -1.61 8.08
C GLN A 336 25.94 -1.14 7.90
N ALA A 337 25.69 -0.20 6.98
CA ALA A 337 24.36 0.27 6.63
C ALA A 337 23.50 -0.84 6.02
N ALA A 338 24.03 -1.61 5.08
CA ALA A 338 23.35 -2.77 4.52
C ALA A 338 23.04 -3.83 5.59
N ALA A 339 23.97 -4.11 6.50
CA ALA A 339 23.74 -5.05 7.59
C ALA A 339 22.61 -4.58 8.53
N VAL A 340 22.55 -3.28 8.88
CA VAL A 340 21.46 -2.73 9.69
C VAL A 340 20.13 -2.74 8.95
N ALA A 341 20.13 -2.44 7.65
CA ALA A 341 18.95 -2.49 6.79
C ALA A 341 18.34 -3.90 6.76
N PHE A 342 19.14 -4.93 6.45
CA PHE A 342 18.68 -6.32 6.50
C PHE A 342 18.25 -6.77 7.90
N ALA A 343 18.91 -6.28 8.96
CA ALA A 343 18.50 -6.61 10.31
C ALA A 343 17.07 -6.12 10.61
N CYS A 344 16.63 -5.00 10.00
CA CYS A 344 15.26 -4.50 10.19
C CYS A 344 14.19 -5.46 9.67
N ASP A 345 14.48 -6.27 8.64
CA ASP A 345 13.57 -7.27 8.09
C ASP A 345 13.23 -8.40 9.08
N LYS A 346 13.98 -8.55 10.18
CA LYS A 346 13.66 -9.54 11.23
C LYS A 346 12.29 -9.29 11.88
N TYR A 347 11.92 -8.01 12.02
CA TYR A 347 10.65 -7.60 12.59
C TYR A 347 10.05 -6.56 11.65
N PRO A 348 9.43 -6.94 10.53
CA PRO A 348 8.81 -5.99 9.60
C PRO A 348 7.62 -5.27 10.25
N PHE A 349 7.34 -4.03 9.86
CA PHE A 349 6.17 -3.25 10.33
C PHE A 349 5.17 -3.20 9.19
N SER A 350 4.51 -4.33 8.95
CA SER A 350 3.67 -4.54 7.77
C SER A 350 2.39 -5.25 8.17
N GLY A 351 1.37 -5.09 7.35
CA GLY A 351 0.07 -5.71 7.56
C GLY A 351 -0.88 -4.79 8.32
N TYR A 352 -2.12 -4.78 7.86
CA TYR A 352 -3.18 -3.91 8.36
C TYR A 352 -3.42 -4.00 9.87
N PRO A 353 -3.35 -5.17 10.54
CA PRO A 353 -3.60 -5.23 11.99
C PRO A 353 -2.64 -4.36 12.81
N LEU A 354 -1.37 -4.30 12.43
CA LEU A 354 -0.39 -3.40 13.07
C LEU A 354 -0.64 -1.94 12.71
N TRP A 355 -1.10 -1.68 11.47
CA TRP A 355 -1.35 -0.33 10.99
C TRP A 355 -2.59 0.32 11.59
N GLN A 356 -3.61 -0.46 11.99
CA GLN A 356 -4.82 0.08 12.63
C GLN A 356 -4.48 0.95 13.84
N ALA A 357 -3.42 0.60 14.59
CA ALA A 357 -2.95 1.38 15.73
C ALA A 357 -2.49 2.80 15.40
N ASN A 358 -2.22 3.12 14.12
CA ASN A 358 -1.94 4.49 13.68
C ASN A 358 -3.17 5.40 13.73
N GLU A 359 -4.37 4.82 13.69
CA GLU A 359 -5.64 5.54 13.62
C GLU A 359 -6.56 5.22 14.80
N ARG A 360 -6.33 4.09 15.48
CA ARG A 360 -7.19 3.56 16.53
C ARG A 360 -6.39 2.79 17.60
N TRP A 361 -6.18 3.40 18.77
CA TRP A 361 -5.53 2.71 19.90
C TRP A 361 -6.43 1.66 20.55
N ASP A 362 -7.74 1.78 20.40
CA ASP A 362 -8.75 0.89 20.96
C ASP A 362 -8.89 -0.46 20.24
N THR A 363 -8.22 -0.65 19.10
CA THR A 363 -8.15 -1.93 18.36
C THR A 363 -6.96 -2.79 18.76
N VAL A 364 -6.08 -2.32 19.64
CA VAL A 364 -4.97 -3.11 20.17
C VAL A 364 -5.51 -4.15 21.16
N SER A 365 -5.23 -5.42 20.91
CA SER A 365 -5.73 -6.53 21.72
C SER A 365 -5.13 -6.54 23.12
N ARG A 366 -5.99 -6.63 24.13
CA ARG A 366 -5.60 -6.79 25.54
C ARG A 366 -5.11 -8.20 25.87
N ARG A 367 -5.18 -9.17 24.94
CA ARG A 367 -4.78 -10.56 25.17
C ARG A 367 -3.33 -10.85 24.77
N GLU A 368 -2.76 -10.11 23.84
CA GLU A 368 -1.47 -10.47 23.23
C GLU A 368 -0.31 -10.54 24.24
N PRO A 369 0.47 -11.63 24.26
CA PRO A 369 1.62 -11.73 25.14
C PRO A 369 2.65 -10.65 24.80
N LEU A 370 3.18 -9.95 25.82
CA LEU A 370 4.14 -8.85 25.63
C LEU A 370 5.57 -9.33 25.38
N GLY A 371 5.84 -10.62 25.52
CA GLY A 371 7.19 -11.18 25.45
C GLY A 371 7.90 -10.82 24.15
N ASP A 372 7.24 -11.03 23.01
CA ASP A 372 7.83 -10.76 21.70
C ASP A 372 7.92 -9.26 21.40
N TYR A 373 6.91 -8.47 21.76
CA TYR A 373 6.97 -7.00 21.65
C TYR A 373 8.13 -6.41 22.45
N ARG A 374 8.40 -6.92 23.67
CA ARG A 374 9.55 -6.49 24.48
C ARG A 374 10.89 -6.92 23.87
N LYS A 375 10.97 -8.08 23.20
CA LYS A 375 12.16 -8.48 22.42
C LYS A 375 12.39 -7.52 21.26
N GLN A 376 11.33 -7.09 20.57
CA GLN A 376 11.41 -6.11 19.48
C GLN A 376 11.93 -4.75 19.97
N VAL A 377 11.45 -4.26 21.12
CA VAL A 377 11.98 -3.03 21.74
C VAL A 377 13.48 -3.12 21.94
N LYS A 378 13.97 -4.18 22.63
CA LYS A 378 15.42 -4.37 22.87
C LYS A 378 16.22 -4.48 21.57
N PHE A 379 15.64 -5.12 20.56
CA PHE A 379 16.26 -5.28 19.25
C PHE A 379 16.47 -3.93 18.56
N PHE A 380 15.40 -3.13 18.42
CA PHE A 380 15.50 -1.83 17.77
C PHE A 380 16.26 -0.80 18.61
N GLU A 381 16.25 -0.91 19.94
CA GLU A 381 17.11 -0.09 20.80
C GLU A 381 18.60 -0.34 20.50
N LYS A 382 19.00 -1.60 20.32
CA LYS A 382 20.37 -1.97 19.93
C LYS A 382 20.69 -1.46 18.52
N LEU A 383 19.79 -1.67 17.55
CA LEU A 383 20.00 -1.18 16.19
C LEU A 383 20.12 0.35 16.12
N ALA A 384 19.27 1.09 16.84
CA ALA A 384 19.32 2.55 16.91
C ALA A 384 20.67 3.05 17.48
N LYS A 385 21.26 2.32 18.44
CA LYS A 385 22.62 2.61 18.92
C LYS A 385 23.68 2.35 17.84
N GLN A 386 23.54 1.25 17.10
CA GLN A 386 24.46 0.89 16.01
C GLN A 386 24.35 1.81 14.80
N SER A 387 23.19 2.44 14.58
CA SER A 387 22.94 3.31 13.43
C SER A 387 23.36 4.77 13.63
N LYS A 388 23.87 5.16 14.81
CA LYS A 388 24.21 6.56 15.12
C LYS A 388 25.17 7.20 14.11
N ALA A 389 26.17 6.45 13.66
CA ALA A 389 27.20 6.87 12.71
C ALA A 389 26.87 6.54 11.24
N LEU A 390 25.68 5.99 10.98
CA LEU A 390 25.21 5.64 9.64
C LEU A 390 24.46 6.81 8.99
N PRO A 391 24.14 6.73 7.67
CA PRO A 391 23.39 7.78 6.98
C PRO A 391 22.13 8.19 7.75
N ALA A 392 21.87 9.50 7.79
CA ALA A 392 20.80 10.07 8.61
C ALA A 392 19.42 9.50 8.27
N GLN A 393 19.19 9.17 7.01
CA GLN A 393 17.98 8.57 6.47
C GLN A 393 17.73 7.18 7.03
N LEU A 394 18.77 6.34 7.10
CA LEU A 394 18.67 5.01 7.70
C LEU A 394 18.50 5.12 9.21
N ARG A 395 19.30 5.98 9.87
CA ARG A 395 19.23 6.20 11.31
C ARG A 395 17.85 6.65 11.76
N THR A 396 17.28 7.67 11.12
CA THR A 396 15.96 8.21 11.48
C THR A 396 14.85 7.19 11.22
N SER A 397 14.95 6.41 10.16
CA SER A 397 14.01 5.31 9.92
C SER A 397 14.11 4.23 11.01
N VAL A 398 15.30 3.87 11.47
CA VAL A 398 15.52 2.95 12.61
C VAL A 398 15.02 3.55 13.93
N ASP A 399 15.21 4.85 14.16
CA ASP A 399 14.66 5.55 15.33
C ASP A 399 13.12 5.51 15.34
N LEU A 400 12.49 5.66 14.17
CA LEU A 400 11.05 5.48 14.00
C LEU A 400 10.63 4.03 14.27
N ARG A 401 11.39 3.03 13.79
CA ARG A 401 11.16 1.61 14.11
C ARG A 401 11.20 1.36 15.62
N HIS A 402 12.17 1.95 16.31
CA HIS A 402 12.28 1.84 17.76
C HIS A 402 11.08 2.48 18.47
N TYR A 403 10.66 3.67 18.05
CA TYR A 403 9.43 4.29 18.55
C TYR A 403 8.21 3.37 18.42
N LEU A 404 7.98 2.82 17.22
CA LEU A 404 6.83 1.94 16.96
C LEU A 404 6.85 0.70 17.87
N ALA A 405 8.01 0.07 18.06
CA ALA A 405 8.15 -1.07 18.97
C ALA A 405 7.82 -0.69 20.43
N VAL A 406 8.26 0.49 20.89
CA VAL A 406 7.93 0.99 22.24
C VAL A 406 6.45 1.33 22.36
N ARG A 407 5.86 1.96 21.33
CA ARG A 407 4.42 2.25 21.24
C ARG A 407 3.62 0.96 21.41
N ASP A 408 3.95 -0.09 20.67
CA ASP A 408 3.23 -1.35 20.72
C ASP A 408 3.19 -2.00 22.12
N VAL A 409 4.30 -1.94 22.86
CA VAL A 409 4.34 -2.40 24.26
C VAL A 409 3.47 -1.49 25.15
N PHE A 410 3.64 -0.17 25.02
CA PHE A 410 2.90 0.80 25.83
C PHE A 410 1.39 0.68 25.65
N LEU A 411 0.89 0.62 24.41
CA LEU A 411 -0.54 0.54 24.12
C LEU A 411 -1.18 -0.70 24.78
N ARG A 412 -0.52 -1.86 24.69
CA ARG A 412 -1.01 -3.11 25.28
C ARG A 412 -0.98 -3.08 26.81
N GLU A 413 0.06 -2.52 27.41
CA GLU A 413 0.15 -2.36 28.87
C GLU A 413 -0.89 -1.34 29.40
N ALA A 414 -1.02 -0.20 28.74
CA ALA A 414 -1.94 0.86 29.12
C ALA A 414 -3.41 0.46 28.92
N SER A 415 -3.72 -0.25 27.83
CA SER A 415 -5.08 -0.76 27.55
C SER A 415 -5.55 -1.73 28.63
N ARG A 416 -4.68 -2.63 29.11
CA ARG A 416 -4.98 -3.56 30.23
C ARG A 416 -5.13 -2.85 31.58
N ALA A 417 -4.39 -1.76 31.77
CA ALA A 417 -4.49 -0.98 33.01
C ALA A 417 -5.79 -0.18 33.06
N ALA A 418 -6.26 0.33 31.92
CA ALA A 418 -7.49 1.12 31.80
C ALA A 418 -8.76 0.39 32.28
N THR A 419 -8.75 -0.95 32.33
CA THR A 419 -9.89 -1.77 32.79
C THR A 419 -9.84 -2.12 34.27
N THR A 420 -8.85 -1.61 35.01
CA THR A 420 -8.65 -1.89 36.43
C THR A 420 -9.58 -1.05 37.30
N PRO A 421 -10.50 -1.64 38.09
CA PRO A 421 -11.32 -0.89 39.02
C PRO A 421 -10.46 -0.11 40.03
N GLY A 422 -10.77 1.16 40.26
CA GLY A 422 -10.10 2.01 41.24
C GLY A 422 -8.72 2.58 40.82
N VAL A 423 -8.19 2.21 39.65
CA VAL A 423 -6.96 2.81 39.11
C VAL A 423 -7.33 3.94 38.17
N LYS A 424 -7.02 5.18 38.56
CA LYS A 424 -7.07 6.30 37.59
C LYS A 424 -6.08 6.01 36.47
N PRO A 425 -6.42 6.16 35.18
CA PRO A 425 -5.52 5.83 34.07
C PRO A 425 -4.16 6.55 34.17
N GLY A 426 -4.16 7.80 34.69
CA GLY A 426 -2.95 8.59 34.94
C GLY A 426 -2.18 8.28 36.24
N ALA A 427 -2.68 7.40 37.12
CA ALA A 427 -2.08 7.06 38.42
C ALA A 427 -2.04 5.54 38.60
N SER A 428 -1.12 4.87 37.91
CA SER A 428 -1.00 3.41 37.93
C SER A 428 0.38 2.95 38.35
N THR A 429 0.47 1.69 38.78
CA THR A 429 1.63 0.87 39.18
C THR A 429 3.04 1.32 38.73
N PRO A 430 4.12 1.00 39.50
CA PRO A 430 5.50 1.31 39.11
C PRO A 430 5.88 0.88 37.69
N ALA A 431 5.36 -0.28 37.25
CA ALA A 431 5.57 -0.80 35.90
C ALA A 431 4.97 0.11 34.81
N LEU A 432 3.70 0.53 34.96
CA LEU A 432 3.07 1.39 33.97
C LEU A 432 3.68 2.80 33.95
N ARG A 433 4.12 3.34 35.10
CA ARG A 433 4.90 4.59 35.14
C ARG A 433 6.20 4.48 34.35
N LYS A 434 6.90 3.35 34.49
CA LYS A 434 8.13 3.08 33.73
C LYS A 434 7.85 2.99 32.23
N ALA A 435 6.79 2.29 31.83
CA ALA A 435 6.37 2.18 30.44
C ALA A 435 5.98 3.53 29.83
N ALA A 436 5.18 4.34 30.55
CA ALA A 436 4.78 5.67 30.12
C ALA A 436 5.98 6.63 29.99
N LYS A 437 6.95 6.58 30.92
CA LYS A 437 8.19 7.37 30.81
C LYS A 437 9.01 6.95 29.59
N HIS A 438 9.12 5.64 29.34
CA HIS A 438 9.83 5.13 28.18
C HIS A 438 9.14 5.54 26.87
N TYR A 439 7.81 5.40 26.80
CA TYR A 439 7.00 5.84 25.68
C TYR A 439 7.14 7.34 25.41
N ALA A 440 7.06 8.19 26.44
CA ALA A 440 7.24 9.63 26.30
C ALA A 440 8.61 10.01 25.71
N GLN A 441 9.67 9.29 26.10
CA GLN A 441 11.01 9.49 25.53
C GLN A 441 11.08 9.01 24.08
N ALA A 442 10.52 7.83 23.79
CA ALA A 442 10.50 7.27 22.44
C ALA A 442 9.69 8.14 21.49
N LEU A 443 8.55 8.68 21.92
CA LEU A 443 7.68 9.58 21.15
C LEU A 443 8.43 10.85 20.73
N LYS A 444 9.20 11.48 21.63
CA LYS A 444 10.05 12.64 21.27
C LYS A 444 11.10 12.28 20.21
N THR A 445 11.70 11.10 20.31
CA THR A 445 12.66 10.62 19.31
C THR A 445 11.97 10.34 17.97
N GLY A 446 10.81 9.67 17.99
CA GLY A 446 9.99 9.42 16.80
C GLY A 446 9.56 10.72 16.11
N GLN A 447 9.12 11.73 16.87
CA GLN A 447 8.71 13.04 16.33
C GLN A 447 9.87 13.74 15.60
N ARG A 448 11.08 13.69 16.17
CA ARG A 448 12.28 14.22 15.49
C ARG A 448 12.64 13.42 14.25
N ALA A 449 12.50 12.09 14.31
CA ALA A 449 12.78 11.21 13.20
C ALA A 449 11.85 11.47 12.00
N VAL A 450 10.53 11.50 12.22
CA VAL A 450 9.56 11.72 11.13
C VAL A 450 9.70 13.10 10.50
N LEU A 451 10.03 14.12 11.31
CA LEU A 451 10.32 15.46 10.83
C LEU A 451 11.58 15.48 9.97
N ALA A 452 12.64 14.79 10.38
CA ALA A 452 13.87 14.68 9.60
C ALA A 452 13.63 13.93 8.29
N MET A 453 12.95 12.77 8.34
CA MET A 453 12.58 11.96 7.18
C MET A 453 11.81 12.78 6.13
N TRP A 454 10.87 13.63 6.57
CA TRP A 454 10.15 14.54 5.68
C TRP A 454 11.08 15.59 5.07
N ARG A 455 11.88 16.25 5.91
CA ARG A 455 12.71 17.40 5.51
C ARG A 455 13.90 17.05 4.60
N PHE A 456 14.28 15.78 4.50
CA PHE A 456 15.35 15.38 3.58
C PHE A 456 15.01 15.75 2.14
N THR A 457 13.77 15.50 1.71
CA THR A 457 13.40 15.59 0.29
C THR A 457 12.18 16.47 0.02
N ARG A 458 11.35 16.77 1.03
CA ARG A 458 10.04 17.45 0.88
C ARG A 458 10.02 18.88 1.40
N ASP A 459 8.93 19.61 1.13
CA ASP A 459 8.74 20.98 1.61
C ASP A 459 8.69 21.03 3.14
N ARG A 460 9.59 21.81 3.72
CA ARG A 460 9.77 21.96 5.18
C ARG A 460 8.61 22.68 5.86
N ARG A 461 7.75 23.37 5.10
CA ARG A 461 6.57 24.12 5.58
C ARG A 461 5.33 23.24 5.70
N VAL A 462 5.30 22.11 4.99
CA VAL A 462 4.17 21.18 4.98
C VAL A 462 4.40 20.12 6.05
N ARG A 463 3.32 19.73 6.76
CA ARG A 463 3.37 18.61 7.71
C ARG A 463 3.14 17.31 6.99
N GLY A 464 4.04 16.35 7.18
CA GLY A 464 3.94 15.02 6.60
C GLY A 464 2.89 14.12 7.26
N ALA A 465 2.57 13.01 6.60
CA ALA A 465 1.60 12.05 7.10
C ALA A 465 2.05 11.38 8.42
N ASN A 466 3.34 11.09 8.57
CA ASN A 466 3.90 10.51 9.80
C ASN A 466 3.89 11.52 10.97
N GLU A 467 4.11 12.80 10.68
CA GLU A 467 3.98 13.86 11.68
C GLU A 467 2.55 13.94 12.23
N ARG A 468 1.53 13.80 11.37
CA ARG A 468 0.12 13.75 11.80
C ARG A 468 -0.17 12.57 12.72
N ILE A 469 0.32 11.36 12.38
CA ILE A 469 0.17 10.18 13.25
C ILE A 469 0.82 10.44 14.61
N LEU A 470 2.07 10.89 14.66
CA LEU A 470 2.77 11.08 15.93
C LEU A 470 2.24 12.28 16.74
N ALA A 471 1.63 13.27 16.08
CA ALA A 471 0.89 14.32 16.77
C ALA A 471 -0.39 13.77 17.42
N GLN A 472 -1.11 12.90 16.71
CA GLN A 472 -2.29 12.22 17.26
C GLN A 472 -1.91 11.29 18.42
N ASP A 473 -0.85 10.49 18.28
CA ASP A 473 -0.29 9.66 19.34
C ASP A 473 0.09 10.50 20.59
N ALA A 474 0.63 11.70 20.39
CA ALA A 474 0.94 12.63 21.48
C ALA A 474 -0.31 13.19 22.16
N GLN A 475 -1.37 13.45 21.39
CA GLN A 475 -2.64 13.94 21.91
C GLN A 475 -3.35 12.86 22.73
N TRP A 476 -3.46 11.64 22.19
CA TRP A 476 -4.02 10.50 22.93
C TRP A 476 -3.22 10.17 24.18
N PHE A 477 -1.89 10.29 24.14
CA PHE A 477 -1.07 10.09 25.34
C PHE A 477 -1.39 11.12 26.43
N LYS A 478 -1.54 12.41 26.08
CA LYS A 478 -1.96 13.46 27.04
C LYS A 478 -3.35 13.20 27.59
N ASP A 479 -4.29 12.79 26.75
CA ASP A 479 -5.65 12.48 27.16
C ASP A 479 -5.70 11.26 28.10
N TRP A 480 -4.92 10.22 27.81
CA TRP A 480 -4.72 9.08 28.71
C TRP A 480 -4.14 9.50 30.06
N GLN A 481 -3.11 10.36 30.08
CA GLN A 481 -2.53 10.89 31.33
C GLN A 481 -3.55 11.67 32.17
N ARG A 482 -4.53 12.31 31.52
CA ARG A 482 -5.64 13.03 32.16
C ARG A 482 -6.80 12.12 32.57
N GLY A 483 -6.71 10.81 32.31
CA GLY A 483 -7.76 9.86 32.64
C GLY A 483 -8.90 9.78 31.62
N LYS A 484 -8.76 10.37 30.43
CA LYS A 484 -9.78 10.26 29.38
C LYS A 484 -9.72 8.88 28.70
N PRO A 485 -10.87 8.36 28.23
CA PRO A 485 -10.91 7.07 27.54
C PRO A 485 -10.31 7.19 26.13
N VAL A 486 -9.14 6.59 25.92
CA VAL A 486 -8.49 6.49 24.59
C VAL A 486 -8.41 5.06 24.05
N PHE A 487 -8.74 4.07 24.87
CA PHE A 487 -8.75 2.64 24.53
C PHE A 487 -10.17 2.09 24.33
N GLY A 488 -11.13 2.98 24.04
CA GLY A 488 -12.53 2.65 23.81
C GLY A 488 -13.23 2.07 25.04
N ALA A 489 -14.20 1.19 24.78
CA ALA A 489 -15.03 0.55 25.80
C ALA A 489 -14.23 -0.33 26.77
N ARG A 490 -14.85 -0.61 27.93
CA ARG A 490 -14.27 -1.52 28.94
C ARG A 490 -14.09 -2.94 28.40
N TRP A 491 -14.97 -3.43 27.55
CA TRP A 491 -14.90 -4.77 27.00
C TRP A 491 -14.35 -4.76 25.56
N GLN A 492 -13.61 -5.80 25.20
CA GLN A 492 -13.13 -6.02 23.84
C GLN A 492 -13.47 -7.44 23.39
N LEU A 493 -13.96 -7.56 22.16
CA LEU A 493 -13.97 -8.82 21.43
C LEU A 493 -12.56 -9.05 20.89
N CYS A 494 -11.84 -10.03 21.43
CA CYS A 494 -10.53 -10.48 20.93
C CYS A 494 -10.70 -11.77 20.13
N TYR A 495 -10.06 -11.86 18.96
CA TYR A 495 -10.15 -13.01 18.07
C TYR A 495 -8.91 -13.11 17.19
N ALA A 496 -8.62 -14.32 16.71
CA ALA A 496 -7.54 -14.58 15.78
C ALA A 496 -8.10 -14.77 14.37
N VAL A 497 -7.42 -14.18 13.39
CA VAL A 497 -7.67 -14.35 11.95
C VAL A 497 -6.52 -15.16 11.38
N ASN A 498 -6.81 -16.36 10.91
CA ASN A 498 -5.89 -17.22 10.19
C ASN A 498 -6.15 -17.08 8.68
N ASN A 499 -5.25 -16.37 8.00
CA ASN A 499 -5.29 -16.12 6.57
C ASN A 499 -4.61 -17.26 5.79
N PHE A 500 -5.19 -18.46 5.88
CA PHE A 500 -4.61 -19.70 5.35
C PHE A 500 -4.67 -19.79 3.81
N LYS A 501 -5.45 -18.96 3.14
CA LYS A 501 -5.51 -18.80 1.68
C LYS A 501 -5.60 -17.30 1.39
N PRO A 502 -4.45 -16.63 1.34
CA PRO A 502 -4.41 -15.18 1.27
C PRO A 502 -5.05 -14.68 -0.01
N CYS A 503 -5.99 -13.76 0.16
CA CYS A 503 -6.70 -13.02 -0.88
C CYS A 503 -7.17 -11.69 -0.25
N LEU A 504 -7.72 -10.79 -1.04
CA LEU A 504 -8.11 -9.46 -0.57
C LEU A 504 -9.46 -9.51 0.17
N ASN A 505 -9.42 -9.70 1.49
CA ASN A 505 -10.60 -9.70 2.36
C ASN A 505 -10.55 -8.57 3.38
N VAL A 506 -11.73 -8.23 3.93
CA VAL A 506 -11.91 -7.43 5.14
C VAL A 506 -12.69 -8.24 6.15
N VAL A 507 -12.12 -8.43 7.35
CA VAL A 507 -12.86 -8.96 8.50
C VAL A 507 -13.43 -7.78 9.28
N ALA A 508 -14.74 -7.79 9.50
CA ALA A 508 -15.45 -6.76 10.25
C ALA A 508 -16.18 -7.35 11.46
N VAL A 509 -16.24 -6.60 12.55
CA VAL A 509 -17.07 -6.88 13.71
C VAL A 509 -18.22 -5.89 13.73
N GLU A 510 -19.44 -6.40 13.80
CA GLU A 510 -20.65 -5.59 13.94
C GLU A 510 -21.35 -5.90 15.27
N GLN A 511 -21.86 -4.85 15.90
CA GLN A 511 -22.65 -4.90 17.12
C GLN A 511 -24.07 -4.41 16.84
N GLN A 512 -25.07 -5.19 17.29
CA GLN A 512 -26.45 -4.77 17.22
C GLN A 512 -26.72 -3.65 18.23
N GLN A 513 -27.38 -2.58 17.77
CA GLN A 513 -27.79 -1.45 18.59
C GLN A 513 -29.18 -1.70 19.20
N ALA A 514 -29.61 -0.86 20.15
CA ALA A 514 -30.88 -1.01 20.85
C ALA A 514 -32.11 -0.95 19.93
N ASP A 515 -32.01 -0.26 18.79
CA ASP A 515 -33.04 -0.17 17.75
C ASP A 515 -33.04 -1.37 16.77
N GLY A 516 -32.17 -2.37 17.00
CA GLY A 516 -32.01 -3.55 16.17
C GLY A 516 -31.07 -3.38 14.97
N THR A 517 -30.56 -2.17 14.70
CA THR A 517 -29.63 -1.91 13.59
C THR A 517 -28.23 -2.45 13.88
N TRP A 518 -27.46 -2.74 12.82
CA TRP A 518 -26.08 -3.22 12.94
C TRP A 518 -25.08 -2.09 12.73
N LYS A 519 -24.15 -1.91 13.66
CA LYS A 519 -23.05 -0.95 13.55
C LYS A 519 -21.72 -1.68 13.43
N THR A 520 -20.95 -1.38 12.39
CA THR A 520 -19.54 -1.84 12.31
C THR A 520 -18.71 -1.11 13.37
N ILE A 521 -18.18 -1.87 14.33
CA ILE A 521 -17.38 -1.32 15.45
C ILE A 521 -15.87 -1.46 15.20
N GLN A 522 -15.47 -2.38 14.33
CA GLN A 522 -14.09 -2.56 13.85
C GLN A 522 -14.12 -3.26 12.48
N SER A 523 -13.19 -2.92 11.60
CA SER A 523 -12.93 -3.66 10.36
C SER A 523 -11.45 -3.59 9.99
N CYS A 524 -10.89 -4.65 9.41
CA CYS A 524 -9.48 -4.73 9.04
C CYS A 524 -9.29 -5.59 7.80
N HIS A 525 -8.50 -5.11 6.84
CA HIS A 525 -8.08 -5.93 5.71
C HIS A 525 -7.19 -7.09 6.19
N THR A 526 -7.26 -8.22 5.51
CA THR A 526 -6.50 -9.42 5.87
C THR A 526 -5.29 -9.67 4.96
N ILE A 527 -5.22 -9.01 3.80
CA ILE A 527 -4.05 -9.11 2.94
C ILE A 527 -2.84 -8.51 3.65
N GLU A 528 -1.71 -9.19 3.62
CA GLU A 528 -0.48 -8.68 4.21
C GLU A 528 0.59 -8.55 3.14
N PHE A 529 1.30 -7.43 3.15
CA PHE A 529 2.35 -7.15 2.18
C PHE A 529 3.70 -7.77 2.60
N GLN A 530 3.69 -9.04 2.99
CA GLN A 530 4.89 -9.83 3.29
C GLN A 530 4.97 -11.02 2.34
N THR A 531 6.18 -11.41 1.91
CA THR A 531 6.36 -12.58 1.04
C THR A 531 5.77 -13.88 1.60
N ARG A 532 5.73 -14.05 2.93
CA ARG A 532 5.06 -15.21 3.56
C ARG A 532 3.55 -15.24 3.29
N ALA A 533 2.90 -14.08 3.31
CA ALA A 533 1.49 -13.96 2.99
C ALA A 533 1.22 -14.06 1.48
N ALA A 534 2.25 -14.00 0.64
CA ALA A 534 2.15 -14.29 -0.79
C ALA A 534 2.31 -15.78 -1.13
N GLN A 535 2.42 -16.67 -0.12
CA GLN A 535 2.49 -18.11 -0.34
C GLN A 535 1.08 -18.72 -0.43
N PRO A 536 0.75 -19.43 -1.51
CA PRO A 536 -0.43 -20.27 -1.57
C PRO A 536 -0.40 -21.24 -0.39
N ARG A 537 -1.42 -21.16 0.47
CA ARG A 537 -1.56 -22.00 1.68
C ARG A 537 -0.63 -21.64 2.84
N GLY A 538 -0.04 -20.43 2.84
CA GLY A 538 0.70 -19.92 4.00
C GLY A 538 -0.20 -19.77 5.22
N MET A 539 0.28 -20.13 6.41
CA MET A 539 -0.43 -19.92 7.67
C MET A 539 0.02 -18.61 8.32
N VAL A 540 -0.73 -17.53 8.08
CA VAL A 540 -0.52 -16.26 8.78
C VAL A 540 -1.66 -16.06 9.77
N VAL A 541 -1.33 -15.93 11.05
CA VAL A 541 -2.32 -15.72 12.11
C VAL A 541 -2.08 -14.37 12.76
N ARG A 542 -3.13 -13.54 12.80
CA ARG A 542 -3.11 -12.22 13.45
C ARG A 542 -4.16 -12.15 14.53
N GLU A 543 -3.80 -11.53 15.64
CA GLU A 543 -4.75 -11.16 16.68
C GLU A 543 -5.42 -9.84 16.29
N HIS A 544 -6.74 -9.79 16.45
CA HIS A 544 -7.56 -8.60 16.27
C HIS A 544 -8.37 -8.33 17.53
N ALA A 545 -8.74 -7.07 17.73
CA ALA A 545 -9.66 -6.68 18.79
C ALA A 545 -10.62 -5.58 18.35
N ALA A 546 -11.86 -5.66 18.83
CA ALA A 546 -12.89 -4.65 18.63
C ALA A 546 -13.43 -4.19 20.00
N PRO A 547 -13.55 -2.87 20.26
CA PRO A 547 -14.19 -2.38 21.47
C PRO A 547 -15.69 -2.68 21.43
N VAL A 548 -16.25 -3.19 22.53
CA VAL A 548 -17.65 -3.59 22.64
C VAL A 548 -18.31 -2.80 23.76
N GLU A 549 -19.38 -2.07 23.42
CA GLU A 549 -20.21 -1.39 24.41
C GLU A 549 -21.10 -2.42 25.11
N TRP A 550 -20.82 -2.72 26.38
CA TRP A 550 -21.54 -3.70 27.18
C TRP A 550 -21.34 -3.41 28.67
N ASP A 551 -22.37 -3.63 29.48
CA ASP A 551 -22.35 -3.35 30.93
C ASP A 551 -21.63 -4.44 31.74
N GLY A 552 -21.45 -5.63 31.17
CA GLY A 552 -20.84 -6.79 31.83
C GLY A 552 -21.83 -7.79 32.40
N ASP A 553 -23.14 -7.59 32.20
CA ASP A 553 -24.18 -8.52 32.63
C ASP A 553 -24.23 -9.74 31.71
N VAL A 554 -23.73 -10.89 32.19
CA VAL A 554 -23.69 -12.15 31.45
C VAL A 554 -25.08 -12.72 31.13
N SER A 555 -26.13 -12.27 31.82
CA SER A 555 -27.51 -12.65 31.49
C SER A 555 -28.04 -11.90 30.26
N HIS A 556 -27.43 -10.77 29.91
CA HIS A 556 -27.72 -9.96 28.73
C HIS A 556 -26.44 -9.77 27.90
N PRO A 557 -25.91 -10.84 27.27
CA PRO A 557 -24.67 -10.76 26.51
C PRO A 557 -24.83 -9.87 25.27
N PRO A 558 -23.76 -9.20 24.80
CA PRO A 558 -23.85 -8.35 23.62
C PRO A 558 -24.11 -9.18 22.36
N VAL A 559 -24.98 -8.68 21.48
CA VAL A 559 -25.27 -9.32 20.20
C VAL A 559 -24.27 -8.85 19.15
N LEU A 560 -23.32 -9.74 18.81
CA LEU A 560 -22.22 -9.47 17.89
C LEU A 560 -22.25 -10.42 16.70
N ARG A 561 -21.74 -9.97 15.56
CA ARG A 561 -21.39 -10.83 14.43
C ARG A 561 -20.04 -10.47 13.81
N LEU A 562 -19.32 -11.49 13.37
CA LEU A 562 -18.11 -11.38 12.57
C LEU A 562 -18.50 -11.54 11.10
N ASN A 563 -18.11 -10.60 10.26
CA ASN A 563 -18.40 -10.64 8.83
C ASN A 563 -17.11 -10.68 8.02
N LEU A 564 -17.18 -11.33 6.86
CA LEU A 564 -16.17 -11.24 5.82
C LEU A 564 -16.72 -10.46 4.63
N ARG A 565 -15.93 -9.52 4.11
CA ARG A 565 -16.18 -8.76 2.87
C ARG A 565 -14.97 -8.92 1.94
N GLY A 566 -15.10 -8.62 0.66
CA GLY A 566 -14.02 -8.82 -0.33
C GLY A 566 -14.08 -10.19 -0.98
N VAL A 567 -12.94 -10.86 -1.18
CA VAL A 567 -12.88 -12.15 -1.89
C VAL A 567 -11.95 -13.13 -1.19
N GLY A 568 -12.43 -14.36 -0.99
CA GLY A 568 -11.64 -15.45 -0.40
C GLY A 568 -12.20 -15.95 0.93
N GLU A 569 -11.36 -16.73 1.62
CA GLU A 569 -11.72 -17.44 2.85
C GLU A 569 -10.71 -17.13 3.95
N VAL A 570 -11.19 -16.88 5.17
CA VAL A 570 -10.36 -16.79 6.36
C VAL A 570 -10.92 -17.67 7.45
N ARG A 571 -10.06 -18.15 8.36
CA ARG A 571 -10.52 -18.87 9.54
C ARG A 571 -10.45 -17.95 10.75
N ILE A 572 -11.60 -17.74 11.39
CA ILE A 572 -11.70 -17.01 12.65
C ILE A 572 -11.68 -18.01 13.80
N GLU A 573 -10.85 -17.76 14.81
CA GLU A 573 -10.69 -18.65 15.96
C GLU A 573 -10.37 -17.88 17.25
N ASN A 574 -10.41 -18.58 18.39
CA ASN A 574 -10.09 -18.02 19.72
C ASN A 574 -10.89 -16.76 20.07
N ILE A 575 -12.22 -16.79 19.89
CA ILE A 575 -13.10 -15.66 20.18
C ILE A 575 -13.34 -15.53 21.69
N GLU A 576 -13.02 -14.38 22.25
CA GLU A 576 -13.18 -14.07 23.66
C GLU A 576 -13.69 -12.65 23.85
N LEU A 577 -14.65 -12.45 24.75
CA LEU A 577 -15.01 -11.13 25.25
C LEU A 577 -14.26 -10.91 26.56
N THR A 578 -13.36 -9.92 26.61
CA THR A 578 -12.46 -9.73 27.73
C THR A 578 -12.18 -8.25 28.02
N ASP A 579 -11.94 -7.93 29.28
CA ASP A 579 -11.38 -6.63 29.69
C ASP A 579 -9.84 -6.72 29.87
N GLY A 580 -9.22 -7.83 29.46
CA GLY A 580 -7.80 -8.14 29.65
C GLY A 580 -7.47 -8.77 31.00
N ARG A 581 -8.42 -8.87 31.92
CA ARG A 581 -8.28 -9.52 33.24
C ARG A 581 -9.29 -10.66 33.41
N LYS A 582 -10.54 -10.39 33.06
CA LYS A 582 -11.65 -11.35 33.08
C LYS A 582 -12.07 -11.66 31.65
N THR A 583 -12.50 -12.90 31.44
CA THR A 583 -13.06 -13.35 30.16
C THR A 583 -14.42 -13.99 30.44
N PRO A 584 -15.47 -13.19 30.70
CA PRO A 584 -16.78 -13.70 31.11
C PRO A 584 -17.50 -14.48 30.01
N LEU A 585 -17.20 -14.22 28.73
CA LEU A 585 -17.83 -14.91 27.61
C LEU A 585 -16.79 -15.40 26.61
N ARG A 586 -16.98 -16.63 26.14
CA ARG A 586 -16.18 -17.27 25.09
C ARG A 586 -17.08 -17.61 23.92
N GLY A 587 -16.64 -17.31 22.71
CA GLY A 587 -17.34 -17.71 21.50
C GLY A 587 -17.11 -19.18 21.17
N GLN A 588 -17.71 -19.63 20.08
CA GLN A 588 -17.35 -20.92 19.45
C GLN A 588 -15.85 -20.98 19.11
N ALA A 589 -15.30 -22.20 19.07
CA ALA A 589 -13.85 -22.41 18.99
C ALA A 589 -13.22 -21.85 17.69
N LYS A 590 -13.83 -22.15 16.53
CA LYS A 590 -13.36 -21.69 15.21
C LYS A 590 -14.43 -21.86 14.13
N LYS A 591 -14.41 -21.00 13.11
CA LYS A 591 -15.21 -21.13 11.87
C LYS A 591 -14.44 -20.54 10.69
N THR A 592 -14.53 -21.18 9.53
CA THR A 592 -14.10 -20.57 8.25
C THR A 592 -15.22 -19.68 7.75
N LEU A 593 -14.89 -18.41 7.45
CA LEU A 593 -15.79 -17.46 6.80
C LEU A 593 -15.37 -17.23 5.36
N GLY A 594 -16.36 -16.92 4.53
CA GLY A 594 -16.15 -16.49 3.16
C GLY A 594 -16.42 -17.57 2.12
N LEU A 595 -16.05 -17.25 0.89
CA LEU A 595 -16.21 -18.10 -0.29
C LEU A 595 -14.86 -18.33 -0.94
N LYS A 596 -14.66 -19.48 -1.57
CA LYS A 596 -13.42 -19.76 -2.32
C LYS A 596 -13.18 -18.62 -3.32
N ALA A 597 -11.94 -18.10 -3.34
CA ALA A 597 -11.56 -17.09 -4.32
C ALA A 597 -11.78 -17.64 -5.74
N PRO A 598 -12.17 -16.78 -6.69
CA PRO A 598 -12.34 -17.17 -8.08
C PRO A 598 -11.01 -17.59 -8.68
N THR A 599 -11.08 -18.34 -9.78
CA THR A 599 -9.90 -18.75 -10.56
C THR A 599 -9.80 -18.02 -11.90
N ALA A 600 -10.80 -17.23 -12.25
CA ALA A 600 -10.90 -16.44 -13.48
C ALA A 600 -11.96 -15.34 -13.31
N GLY A 601 -11.97 -14.38 -14.23
CA GLY A 601 -12.95 -13.29 -14.26
C GLY A 601 -12.60 -12.11 -13.35
N LEU A 602 -13.24 -10.97 -13.60
CA LEU A 602 -13.11 -9.78 -12.77
C LEU A 602 -13.82 -9.97 -11.42
N PRO A 603 -13.10 -9.93 -10.29
CA PRO A 603 -13.72 -10.14 -8.99
C PRO A 603 -14.60 -8.95 -8.60
N ALA A 604 -15.76 -9.23 -8.01
CA ALA A 604 -16.60 -8.22 -7.38
C ALA A 604 -16.00 -7.81 -6.03
N LEU A 605 -15.32 -6.66 -5.99
CA LEU A 605 -14.78 -6.08 -4.76
C LEU A 605 -15.72 -5.02 -4.19
N ASP A 606 -16.61 -5.45 -3.30
CA ASP A 606 -17.48 -4.57 -2.52
C ASP A 606 -17.13 -4.65 -1.03
N TRP A 607 -16.65 -3.53 -0.48
CA TRP A 607 -16.24 -3.39 0.93
C TRP A 607 -17.41 -3.09 1.88
N THR A 608 -18.61 -2.92 1.34
CA THR A 608 -19.83 -2.58 2.08
C THR A 608 -20.74 -3.80 2.28
N THR A 609 -20.69 -4.76 1.37
CA THR A 609 -21.51 -5.99 1.44
C THR A 609 -20.81 -7.10 2.24
N ASN A 610 -21.54 -7.72 3.15
CA ASN A 610 -21.10 -8.91 3.88
C ASN A 610 -21.32 -10.15 3.00
N LEU A 611 -20.24 -10.82 2.61
CA LEU A 611 -20.31 -12.09 1.86
C LEU A 611 -20.72 -13.26 2.74
N ASP A 612 -20.21 -13.27 3.97
CA ASP A 612 -20.52 -14.28 4.97
C ASP A 612 -20.54 -13.60 6.34
N ALA A 613 -21.40 -14.10 7.22
CA ALA A 613 -21.62 -13.57 8.54
C ALA A 613 -21.68 -14.70 9.56
N TRP A 614 -21.11 -14.45 10.73
CA TRP A 614 -21.12 -15.38 11.85
C TRP A 614 -21.61 -14.69 13.11
N PRO A 615 -22.89 -14.90 13.47
CA PRO A 615 -23.39 -14.53 14.78
C PRO A 615 -22.57 -15.21 15.87
N VAL A 616 -22.07 -14.43 16.83
CA VAL A 616 -21.28 -14.97 17.93
C VAL A 616 -22.24 -15.58 18.95
N THR A 617 -22.19 -16.90 19.11
CA THR A 617 -22.89 -17.59 20.20
C THR A 617 -21.98 -17.69 21.42
N TRP A 618 -22.46 -17.24 22.57
CA TRP A 618 -21.68 -17.16 23.79
C TRP A 618 -21.81 -18.42 24.66
N LYS A 619 -20.71 -18.75 25.33
CA LYS A 619 -20.68 -19.65 26.49
C LYS A 619 -20.06 -18.89 27.65
N ALA A 620 -20.57 -19.12 28.86
CA ALA A 620 -19.96 -18.57 30.07
C ALA A 620 -18.49 -19.00 30.15
N GLY A 621 -17.60 -18.03 30.34
CA GLY A 621 -16.19 -18.27 30.62
C GLY A 621 -16.03 -18.84 32.03
N ARG A 622 -15.08 -19.77 32.19
CA ARG A 622 -14.66 -20.25 33.51
C ARG A 622 -13.80 -19.20 34.21
#